data_AF-A0A5J4TTG4-F1
#
_entry.id   AF-A0A5J4TTG4-F1
#
_cell.length_a   1.000
_cell.length_b   1.000
_cell.length_c   1.000
_cell.angle_alpha   90.00
_cell.angle_beta   90.00
_cell.angle_gamma   90.00
#
_symmetry.space_group_name_H-M   'P 1'
#
loop_
_entity.id
_entity.type
_entity.pdbx_description
1 polymer ?
#
loop_
_entity_poly.entity_id
_entity_poly.type
_entity_poly.pdbx_seq_one_letter_code
_entity_poly.pdbx_strand_id
1 'polypeptide(L)'
;MLDKTSTGIADSSVTFQPNRHPQLDGNDKKTVCQWNHGGFSHTCYGPDNQQFRCGQRIGMEIDISSSPRKLTLFVDDVQQKNYVINVPQAIRFWACICQKKSSFIVTKFEIRSSSYACVIGGQRALEWGKEWDNE
;
A
#
# COMPACT_ATOMS: atom_id res chain seq x y z
N MET A 1 -15.55 -16.76 -3.73
CA MET A 1 -14.56 -16.71 -2.63
C MET A 1 -13.66 -15.53 -3.00
N LEU A 2 -13.75 -14.41 -2.28
CA LEU A 2 -12.99 -13.21 -2.63
C LEU A 2 -11.50 -13.52 -2.51
N ASP A 3 -10.78 -13.36 -3.60
CA ASP A 3 -9.33 -13.36 -3.66
C ASP A 3 -8.83 -12.35 -2.61
N LYS A 4 -8.16 -12.81 -1.54
CA LYS A 4 -7.63 -11.93 -0.50
C LYS A 4 -6.14 -11.76 -0.72
N THR A 5 -5.78 -11.00 -1.75
CA THR A 5 -4.39 -10.58 -1.99
C THR A 5 -4.27 -9.12 -1.63
N SER A 6 -3.25 -8.78 -0.84
CA SER A 6 -2.94 -7.40 -0.52
C SER A 6 -1.45 -7.15 -0.53
N THR A 7 -1.09 -5.91 -0.84
CA THR A 7 0.31 -5.45 -0.81
C THR A 7 0.35 -4.09 -0.14
N GLY A 8 1.50 -3.76 0.43
CA GLY A 8 1.59 -2.53 1.19
C GLY A 8 2.94 -2.27 1.81
N ILE A 9 2.92 -1.34 2.75
CA ILE A 9 4.06 -1.01 3.59
C ILE A 9 3.73 -1.24 5.06
N ALA A 10 4.79 -1.44 5.84
CA ALA A 10 4.73 -1.57 7.28
C ALA A 10 5.77 -0.66 7.90
N ASP A 11 5.47 -0.14 9.09
CA ASP A 11 6.49 0.43 9.95
C ASP A 11 7.57 -0.62 10.27
N SER A 12 8.82 -0.19 10.39
CA SER A 12 9.96 -1.07 10.64
C SER A 12 9.94 -1.79 12.00
N SER A 13 9.03 -1.46 12.91
CA SER A 13 8.82 -2.24 14.15
C SER A 13 7.99 -3.51 13.94
N VAL A 14 7.32 -3.67 12.78
CA VAL A 14 6.42 -4.81 12.54
C VAL A 14 7.19 -6.12 12.36
N THR A 15 6.76 -7.15 13.09
CA THR A 15 7.21 -8.54 12.91
C THR A 15 6.04 -9.38 12.42
N PHE A 16 6.17 -9.97 11.24
CA PHE A 16 5.13 -10.83 10.67
C PHE A 16 5.27 -12.26 11.16
N GLN A 17 4.17 -12.82 11.65
CA GLN A 17 4.11 -14.23 12.04
C GLN A 17 3.67 -15.10 10.85
N PRO A 18 4.19 -16.34 10.73
CA PRO A 18 3.74 -17.28 9.71
C PRO A 18 2.23 -17.50 9.77
N ASN A 19 1.58 -17.56 8.60
CA ASN A 19 0.13 -17.81 8.46
C ASN A 19 -0.79 -16.79 9.16
N ARG A 20 -0.30 -15.58 9.44
CA ARG A 20 -1.10 -14.48 9.98
C ARG A 20 -1.27 -13.37 8.94
N HIS A 21 -2.41 -12.69 8.99
CA HIS A 21 -2.62 -11.50 8.17
C HIS A 21 -1.74 -10.35 8.68
N PRO A 22 -1.24 -9.46 7.80
CA PRO A 22 -0.33 -8.37 8.14
C PRO A 22 -0.83 -7.40 9.21
N GLN A 23 -2.15 -7.24 9.34
CA GLN A 23 -2.79 -6.35 10.31
C GLN A 23 -2.97 -7.01 11.69
N LEU A 24 -2.78 -8.32 11.82
CA LEU A 24 -2.95 -9.04 13.09
C LEU A 24 -1.74 -8.80 14.01
N ASP A 25 -1.83 -9.33 15.23
CA ASP A 25 -0.74 -9.33 16.21
C ASP A 25 -0.27 -7.92 16.61
N GLY A 26 -1.20 -6.96 16.64
CA GLY A 26 -0.95 -5.56 17.02
C GLY A 26 -0.35 -4.69 15.91
N ASN A 27 -0.49 -5.13 14.65
CA ASN A 27 0.04 -4.43 13.46
C ASN A 27 -1.02 -3.62 12.70
N ASP A 28 -2.25 -3.56 13.19
CA ASP A 28 -3.41 -2.85 12.63
C ASP A 28 -3.15 -1.35 12.46
N LYS A 29 -2.35 -0.75 13.33
CA LYS A 29 -1.95 0.67 13.25
C LYS A 29 -0.57 0.91 12.63
N LYS A 30 0.06 -0.17 12.16
CA LYS A 30 1.47 -0.15 11.72
C LYS A 30 1.63 -0.58 10.27
N THR A 31 0.54 -0.87 9.58
CA THR A 31 0.55 -1.34 8.19
C THR A 31 -0.46 -0.57 7.36
N VAL A 32 -0.11 -0.24 6.12
CA VAL A 32 -1.03 0.25 5.10
C VAL A 32 -1.07 -0.78 4.00
N CYS A 33 -2.24 -1.08 3.45
CA CYS A 33 -2.35 -1.99 2.31
C CYS A 33 -3.42 -1.60 1.30
N GLN A 34 -3.15 -1.94 0.04
CA GLN A 34 -4.16 -2.05 -1.00
C GLN A 34 -4.50 -3.52 -1.22
N TRP A 35 -5.80 -3.81 -1.20
CA TRP A 35 -6.37 -5.09 -1.56
C TRP A 35 -6.67 -5.13 -3.05
N ASN A 36 -6.63 -6.33 -3.61
CA ASN A 36 -6.96 -6.60 -5.00
C ASN A 36 -8.38 -6.16 -5.42
N HIS A 37 -9.35 -6.13 -4.50
CA HIS A 37 -10.69 -5.60 -4.77
C HIS A 37 -10.76 -4.06 -4.70
N GLY A 38 -9.61 -3.37 -4.67
CA GLY A 38 -9.50 -1.91 -4.68
C GLY A 38 -9.43 -1.30 -3.28
N GLY A 39 -9.87 -2.03 -2.26
CA GLY A 39 -9.89 -1.53 -0.89
C GLY A 39 -8.54 -1.05 -0.41
N PHE A 40 -8.54 0.11 0.23
CA PHE A 40 -7.34 0.68 0.84
C PHE A 40 -7.54 0.73 2.36
N SER A 41 -6.58 0.22 3.12
CA SER A 41 -6.75 0.03 4.56
C SER A 41 -5.52 0.41 5.36
N HIS A 42 -5.76 0.93 6.55
CA HIS A 42 -4.78 1.20 7.60
C HIS A 42 -5.41 0.84 8.95
N THR A 43 -5.58 1.82 9.86
CA THR A 43 -6.34 1.66 11.12
C THR A 43 -7.81 1.32 10.87
N CYS A 44 -8.35 1.77 9.73
CA CYS A 44 -9.69 1.45 9.26
C CYS A 44 -9.68 1.18 7.75
N TYR A 45 -10.84 0.80 7.21
CA TYR A 45 -11.06 0.78 5.77
C TYR A 45 -11.25 2.22 5.29
N GLY A 46 -10.52 2.61 4.25
CA GLY A 46 -10.61 3.92 3.62
C GLY A 46 -11.24 3.86 2.23
N PRO A 47 -11.05 4.91 1.42
CA PRO A 47 -11.60 4.97 0.07
C PRO A 47 -10.96 3.93 -0.85
N ASP A 48 -11.72 3.48 -1.84
CA ASP A 48 -11.25 2.51 -2.82
C ASP A 48 -10.31 3.14 -3.85
N ASN A 49 -9.24 2.42 -4.15
CA ASN A 49 -8.44 2.57 -5.35
C ASN A 49 -8.91 1.58 -6.43
N GLN A 50 -8.25 1.58 -7.58
CA GLN A 50 -8.54 0.60 -8.64
C GLN A 50 -8.30 -0.83 -8.13
N GLN A 51 -9.19 -1.73 -8.53
CA GLN A 51 -8.98 -3.16 -8.36
C GLN A 51 -7.81 -3.65 -9.22
N PHE A 52 -7.19 -4.74 -8.79
CA PHE A 52 -6.16 -5.42 -9.55
C PHE A 52 -6.33 -6.94 -9.53
N ARG A 53 -5.74 -7.61 -10.52
CA ARG A 53 -5.81 -9.07 -10.72
C ARG A 53 -4.46 -9.64 -11.12
N CYS A 54 -4.36 -10.97 -11.15
CA CYS A 54 -3.16 -11.68 -11.60
C CYS A 54 -2.70 -11.20 -13.00
N GLY A 55 -1.39 -11.09 -13.18
CA GLY A 55 -0.76 -10.63 -14.42
C GLY A 55 -0.53 -9.11 -14.49
N GLN A 56 -1.11 -8.32 -13.58
CA GLN A 56 -0.88 -6.88 -13.51
C GLN A 56 0.35 -6.54 -12.66
N ARG A 57 0.94 -5.37 -12.93
CA ARG A 57 2.03 -4.80 -12.12
C ARG A 57 1.47 -3.91 -11.02
N ILE A 58 1.89 -4.16 -9.79
CA ILE A 58 1.59 -3.28 -8.65
C ILE A 58 2.86 -2.51 -8.29
N GLY A 59 2.74 -1.19 -8.19
CA GLY A 59 3.84 -0.29 -7.84
C GLY A 59 3.56 0.47 -6.55
N MET A 60 4.62 0.69 -5.78
CA MET A 60 4.60 1.56 -4.60
C MET A 60 5.85 2.45 -4.65
N GLU A 61 5.63 3.75 -4.58
CA GLU A 61 6.70 4.74 -4.54
C GLU A 61 6.62 5.52 -3.22
N ILE A 62 7.74 5.61 -2.52
CA ILE A 62 7.87 6.46 -1.34
C ILE A 62 8.71 7.67 -1.71
N ASP A 63 8.11 8.86 -1.65
CA ASP A 63 8.86 10.11 -1.63
C ASP A 63 9.45 10.30 -0.23
N ILE A 64 10.75 10.07 -0.13
CA ILE A 64 11.50 10.19 1.12
C ILE A 64 11.95 11.63 1.39
N SER A 65 11.89 12.49 0.37
CA SER A 65 12.36 13.88 0.42
C SER A 65 11.23 14.88 0.70
N SER A 66 9.98 14.49 0.43
CA SER A 66 8.83 15.34 0.71
C SER A 66 8.57 15.49 2.21
N SER A 67 8.05 16.66 2.58
CA SER A 67 7.49 16.93 3.90
C SER A 67 6.03 17.38 3.72
N PRO A 68 5.04 16.53 4.04
CA PRO A 68 5.17 15.21 4.66
C PRO A 68 5.67 14.12 3.70
N ARG A 69 6.29 13.04 4.22
CA ARG A 69 6.68 11.87 3.42
C ARG A 69 5.46 11.19 2.83
N LYS A 70 5.56 10.77 1.56
CA LYS A 70 4.41 10.36 0.76
C LYS A 70 4.57 8.95 0.20
N LEU A 71 3.55 8.11 0.32
CA LEU A 71 3.40 6.84 -0.42
C LEU A 71 2.39 7.05 -1.55
N THR A 72 2.81 6.76 -2.78
CA THR A 72 1.94 6.70 -3.97
C THR A 72 1.86 5.27 -4.47
N LEU A 73 0.65 4.83 -4.87
CA LEU A 73 0.40 3.48 -5.39
C LEU A 73 0.10 3.52 -6.89
N PHE A 74 0.40 2.41 -7.56
CA PHE A 74 0.23 2.25 -9.01
C PHE A 74 -0.32 0.86 -9.35
N VAL A 75 -1.19 0.78 -10.35
CA VAL A 75 -1.65 -0.48 -10.96
C VAL A 75 -1.42 -0.37 -12.48
N ASP A 76 -0.66 -1.29 -13.06
CA ASP A 76 -0.18 -1.23 -14.46
C ASP A 76 0.40 0.15 -14.82
N ASP A 77 1.26 0.65 -13.95
CA ASP A 77 1.91 1.98 -14.05
C ASP A 77 0.92 3.17 -14.02
N VAL A 78 -0.38 2.94 -13.77
CA VAL A 78 -1.39 3.98 -13.56
C VAL A 78 -1.45 4.36 -12.08
N GLN A 79 -1.18 5.63 -11.80
CA GLN A 79 -1.22 6.20 -10.46
C GLN A 79 -2.62 6.17 -9.85
N GLN A 80 -2.71 5.76 -8.59
CA GLN A 80 -3.94 5.71 -7.82
C GLN A 80 -4.28 7.06 -7.17
N LYS A 81 -5.57 7.34 -6.98
CA LYS A 81 -6.06 8.63 -6.46
C LYS A 81 -5.79 8.81 -4.98
N ASN A 82 -5.94 7.73 -4.21
CA ASN A 82 -5.72 7.75 -2.76
C ASN A 82 -4.27 7.39 -2.47
N TYR A 83 -3.60 8.26 -1.73
CA TYR A 83 -2.19 8.16 -1.38
C TYR A 83 -1.99 8.47 0.09
N VAL A 84 -0.88 8.03 0.69
CA VAL A 84 -0.63 8.20 2.14
C VAL A 84 0.41 9.27 2.38
N ILE A 85 0.17 10.12 3.37
CA ILE A 85 1.12 11.11 3.87
C ILE A 85 1.53 10.78 5.32
N ASN A 86 2.59 11.42 5.80
CA ASN A 86 3.18 11.19 7.12
C ASN A 86 3.70 9.74 7.29
N VAL A 87 4.22 9.15 6.21
CA VAL A 87 4.79 7.79 6.23
C VAL A 87 5.99 7.70 7.21
N PRO A 88 6.06 6.68 8.10
CA PRO A 88 7.13 6.52 9.09
C PRO A 88 8.53 6.52 8.49
N GLN A 89 9.55 6.98 9.24
CA GLN A 89 10.93 7.13 8.76
C GLN A 89 11.51 5.83 8.17
N ALA A 90 11.31 4.70 8.86
CA ALA A 90 11.78 3.39 8.42
C ALA A 90 10.59 2.47 8.14
N ILE A 91 10.56 1.90 6.92
CA ILE A 91 9.45 1.05 6.45
C ILE A 91 9.96 -0.27 5.88
N ARG A 92 9.04 -1.23 5.73
CA ARG A 92 9.21 -2.45 4.94
C ARG A 92 8.10 -2.54 3.90
N PHE A 93 8.44 -3.01 2.71
CA PHE A 93 7.42 -3.45 1.73
C PHE A 93 7.01 -4.89 2.04
N TRP A 94 5.75 -5.22 1.83
CA TRP A 94 5.24 -6.58 2.02
C TRP A 94 4.15 -6.93 1.00
N ALA A 95 3.99 -8.23 0.77
CA ALA A 95 2.91 -8.80 -0.02
C ALA A 95 2.29 -9.99 0.74
N CYS A 96 0.97 -10.00 0.88
CA CYS A 96 0.20 -11.09 1.47
C CYS A 96 -0.61 -11.77 0.35
N ILE A 97 -0.22 -12.99 0.01
CA ILE A 97 -0.88 -13.82 -0.99
C ILE A 97 -1.53 -15.02 -0.28
N CYS A 98 -2.86 -15.11 -0.33
CA CYS A 98 -3.59 -16.16 0.39
C CYS A 98 -4.02 -17.33 -0.50
N GLN A 99 -3.95 -17.18 -1.82
CA GLN A 99 -4.37 -18.23 -2.74
C GLN A 99 -3.31 -19.32 -2.90
N LYS A 100 -3.74 -20.59 -2.88
CA LYS A 100 -2.85 -21.72 -3.17
C LYS A 100 -2.24 -21.58 -4.56
N LYS A 101 -0.94 -21.86 -4.67
CA LYS A 101 -0.16 -21.78 -5.92
C LYS A 101 -0.04 -20.36 -6.52
N SER A 102 -0.48 -19.32 -5.81
CA SER A 102 -0.20 -17.95 -6.22
C SER A 102 1.26 -17.60 -5.94
N SER A 103 1.82 -16.71 -6.74
CA SER A 103 3.17 -16.19 -6.59
C SER A 103 3.24 -14.79 -7.18
N PHE A 104 4.29 -14.07 -6.83
CA PHE A 104 4.63 -12.79 -7.44
C PHE A 104 6.14 -12.77 -7.70
N ILE A 105 6.56 -11.83 -8.53
CA ILE A 105 7.97 -11.54 -8.78
C ILE A 105 8.21 -10.05 -8.55
N VAL A 106 9.31 -9.72 -7.88
CA VAL A 106 9.78 -8.34 -7.80
C VAL A 106 10.48 -8.01 -9.10
N THR A 107 9.82 -7.23 -9.96
CA THR A 107 10.37 -6.85 -11.27
C THR A 107 11.31 -5.65 -11.17
N LYS A 108 11.16 -4.83 -10.11
CA LYS A 108 11.90 -3.59 -9.93
C LYS A 108 11.95 -3.18 -8.46
N PHE A 109 13.14 -2.80 -7.97
CA PHE A 109 13.36 -2.23 -6.64
C PHE A 109 14.57 -1.28 -6.72
N GLU A 110 14.32 0.02 -6.72
CA GLU A 110 15.35 1.03 -6.96
C GLU A 110 15.12 2.30 -6.14
N ILE A 111 16.20 3.07 -5.95
CA ILE A 111 16.13 4.46 -5.49
C ILE A 111 16.19 5.34 -6.73
N ARG A 112 15.36 6.39 -6.78
CA ARG A 112 15.28 7.30 -7.92
C ARG A 112 15.50 8.74 -7.50
N SER A 113 16.04 9.53 -8.42
CA SER A 113 16.16 10.99 -8.28
C SER A 113 14.89 11.73 -8.67
N SER A 114 13.94 11.07 -9.35
CA SER A 114 12.67 11.66 -9.75
C SER A 114 11.49 10.70 -9.55
N SER A 115 10.36 11.28 -9.15
CA SER A 115 9.10 10.58 -8.89
C SER A 115 8.39 10.19 -10.20
N TYR A 116 7.72 9.05 -10.21
CA TYR A 116 6.71 8.69 -11.21
C TYR A 116 5.35 9.31 -10.89
N ALA A 117 5.13 9.74 -9.65
CA ALA A 117 3.89 10.37 -9.25
C ALA A 117 3.75 11.75 -9.91
N CYS A 118 2.54 12.03 -10.37
CA CYS A 118 2.10 13.31 -10.89
C CYS A 118 0.88 13.82 -10.10
N VAL A 119 0.55 15.08 -10.33
CA VAL A 119 -0.69 15.67 -9.83
C VAL A 119 -1.83 15.25 -10.74
N ILE A 120 -2.85 14.59 -10.19
CA ILE A 120 -4.06 14.19 -10.92
C ILE A 120 -5.30 14.76 -10.22
N GLY A 121 -6.38 14.96 -10.96
CA GLY A 121 -7.63 15.50 -10.40
C GLY A 121 -8.30 14.54 -9.42
N GLY A 122 -8.83 15.08 -8.32
CA GLY A 122 -9.56 14.29 -7.31
C GLY A 122 -8.65 13.37 -6.48
N GLN A 123 -7.37 13.72 -6.31
CA GLN A 123 -6.48 13.02 -5.39
C GLN A 123 -6.91 13.26 -3.94
N ARG A 124 -6.72 12.23 -3.12
CA ARG A 124 -6.99 12.29 -1.68
C ARG A 124 -5.77 11.87 -0.88
N ALA A 125 -5.28 12.78 -0.05
CA ALA A 125 -4.25 12.49 0.92
C ALA A 125 -4.87 11.80 2.13
N LEU A 126 -4.28 10.69 2.55
CA LEU A 126 -4.72 9.91 3.71
C LEU A 126 -3.58 9.88 4.72
N GLU A 127 -3.84 10.31 5.94
CA GLU A 127 -2.79 10.47 6.94
C GLU A 127 -2.49 9.15 7.64
N TRP A 128 -1.21 8.76 7.72
CA TRP A 128 -0.77 7.63 8.52
C TRP A 128 -1.15 7.82 9.99
N GLY A 129 -1.64 6.76 10.63
CA GLY A 129 -2.06 6.75 12.03
C GLY A 129 -3.41 7.40 12.29
N LYS A 130 -4.14 7.83 11.26
CA LYS A 130 -5.49 8.38 11.34
C LYS A 130 -6.50 7.44 10.71
N GLU A 131 -7.74 7.54 11.19
CA GLU A 131 -8.89 6.97 10.49
C GLU A 131 -9.16 7.76 9.21
N TRP A 132 -9.59 7.04 8.19
CA TRP A 132 -9.85 7.52 6.85
C TRP A 132 -11.36 7.46 6.63
N ASP A 133 -12.10 8.39 7.24
CA ASP A 133 -13.54 8.45 7.08
C ASP A 133 -13.91 8.72 5.63
N ASN A 134 -15.04 8.18 5.17
CA ASN A 134 -15.63 8.58 3.90
C ASN A 134 -16.39 9.89 4.10
N GLU A 135 -15.68 11.02 4.12
CA GLU A 135 -16.29 12.31 3.77
C GLU A 135 -16.62 12.36 2.26
#